data_AF-A0A6F8URF1-F1
#
_entry.id   AF-A0A6F8URF1-F1
#
_cell.length_a   1.000
_cell.length_b   1.000
_cell.length_c   1.000
_cell.angle_alpha   90.00
_cell.angle_beta   90.00
_cell.angle_gamma   90.00
#
_symmetry.space_group_name_H-M   'P 1'
#
loop_
_entity.id
_entity.type
_entity.pdbx_description
1 polymer ?
#
loop_
_entity_poly.entity_id
_entity_poly.type
_entity_poly.pdbx_seq_one_letter_code
_entity_poly.pdbx_strand_id
1 'polypeptide(L)'
;MSLSEIAIRLVTVKALSGRTLAGGAVSDSEVSAIDVAAAEHKRPFIAVYTDDGESQGVGRDILTGNGSFSLAIEIGVTSKMRYRLDSGEDELVDALVPTDALMEMTLNLIARQIAIALADPTNEWSDLWRRFVTKVGRVRKRRGASADKLLRFAGRQMEIEVHPLADPPFGKAPAGVWADLLAKIEQDADPDFRKLAVPIRRAIVGDPPEPSWRIDQSQMALSGDEATAMLITPAEGLGDDDVALAGVVLAEGGGG
;
A
#
# COMPACT_ATOMS: atom_id res chain seq x y z
N MET A 1 4.36 -10.77 -0.26
CA MET A 1 3.48 -9.70 0.19
C MET A 1 4.01 -9.11 1.48
N SER A 2 4.66 -7.97 1.34
CA SER A 2 5.19 -7.12 2.43
C SER A 2 4.12 -6.16 2.96
N LEU A 3 4.32 -5.59 4.16
CA LEU A 3 3.48 -4.47 4.63
C LEU A 3 3.64 -3.26 3.72
N SER A 4 4.82 -3.05 3.14
CA SER A 4 5.11 -1.95 2.23
C SER A 4 4.26 -2.00 0.96
N GLU A 5 4.00 -3.19 0.40
CA GLU A 5 3.07 -3.36 -0.73
C GLU A 5 1.66 -2.85 -0.38
N ILE A 6 1.15 -3.21 0.80
CA ILE A 6 -0.15 -2.75 1.29
C ILE A 6 -0.14 -1.22 1.45
N ALA A 7 0.88 -0.68 2.14
CA ALA A 7 1.01 0.76 2.35
C ALA A 7 1.02 1.53 1.04
N ILE A 8 1.84 1.11 0.07
CA ILE A 8 1.98 1.75 -1.24
C ILE A 8 0.65 1.70 -2.01
N ARG A 9 -0.08 0.58 -1.97
CA ARG A 9 -1.38 0.45 -2.62
C ARG A 9 -2.41 1.43 -2.03
N LEU A 10 -2.52 1.47 -0.69
CA LEU A 10 -3.45 2.35 0.00
C LEU A 10 -3.16 3.84 -0.26
N VAL A 11 -1.89 4.25 -0.14
CA VAL A 11 -1.52 5.66 -0.38
C VAL A 11 -1.63 6.02 -1.87
N THR A 12 -1.43 5.08 -2.79
CA THR A 12 -1.71 5.29 -4.23
C THR A 12 -3.18 5.60 -4.45
N VAL A 13 -4.10 4.77 -3.93
CA VAL A 13 -5.54 4.98 -4.07
C VAL A 13 -5.95 6.36 -3.56
N LYS A 14 -5.47 6.73 -2.36
CA LYS A 14 -5.78 8.04 -1.77
C LYS A 14 -5.12 9.21 -2.51
N ALA A 15 -3.91 9.03 -3.04
CA ALA A 15 -3.23 10.04 -3.84
C ALA A 15 -3.96 10.35 -5.16
N LEU A 16 -4.58 9.34 -5.78
CA LEU A 16 -5.29 9.47 -7.05
C LEU A 16 -6.75 9.93 -6.89
N SER A 17 -7.37 9.63 -5.75
CA SER A 17 -8.78 9.93 -5.47
C SER A 17 -9.07 11.43 -5.59
N GLY A 18 -9.97 11.79 -6.51
CA GLY A 18 -10.36 13.18 -6.78
C GLY A 18 -9.33 14.01 -7.56
N ARG A 19 -8.22 13.40 -8.00
CA ARG A 19 -7.12 14.10 -8.72
C ARG A 19 -7.03 13.74 -10.21
N THR A 20 -7.93 12.90 -10.69
CA THR A 20 -8.01 12.46 -12.08
C THR A 20 -9.43 12.59 -12.62
N LEU A 21 -9.63 12.38 -13.93
CA LEU A 21 -10.97 12.30 -14.54
C LEU A 21 -11.82 11.14 -13.99
N ALA A 22 -11.24 10.18 -13.27
CA ALA A 22 -12.00 9.16 -12.55
C ALA A 22 -12.69 9.71 -11.28
N GLY A 23 -12.37 10.94 -10.85
CA GLY A 23 -12.90 11.51 -9.62
C GLY A 23 -12.61 10.60 -8.43
N GLY A 24 -13.64 10.29 -7.63
CA GLY A 24 -13.52 9.36 -6.50
C GLY A 24 -13.64 7.87 -6.86
N ALA A 25 -13.80 7.50 -8.13
CA ALA A 25 -13.88 6.10 -8.57
C ALA A 25 -12.48 5.48 -8.66
N VAL A 26 -11.79 5.42 -7.52
CA VAL A 26 -10.47 4.80 -7.36
C VAL A 26 -10.58 3.73 -6.27
N SER A 27 -10.28 2.48 -6.61
CA SER A 27 -10.43 1.34 -5.72
C SER A 27 -9.11 0.63 -5.45
N ASP A 28 -8.96 0.17 -4.21
CA ASP A 28 -8.01 -0.88 -3.83
C ASP A 28 -8.69 -2.23 -4.11
N SER A 29 -8.33 -2.93 -5.19
CA SER A 29 -9.04 -4.16 -5.56
C SER A 29 -8.11 -5.22 -6.14
N GLU A 30 -8.32 -6.47 -5.72
CA GLU A 30 -7.92 -7.63 -6.52
C GLU A 30 -8.68 -7.65 -7.85
N VAL A 31 -8.06 -8.30 -8.83
CA VAL A 31 -8.40 -8.54 -10.24
C VAL A 31 -9.86 -8.97 -10.47
N SER A 32 -10.85 -8.15 -10.14
CA SER A 32 -12.16 -8.30 -10.76
C SER A 32 -11.94 -8.03 -12.24
N ALA A 33 -12.33 -8.97 -13.11
CA ALA A 33 -12.27 -8.75 -14.55
C ALA A 33 -12.85 -7.38 -14.84
N ILE A 34 -12.07 -6.50 -15.47
CA ILE A 34 -12.43 -5.14 -15.85
C ILE A 34 -13.84 -5.05 -16.46
N ASP A 35 -14.29 -6.15 -17.08
CA ASP A 35 -15.63 -6.42 -17.60
C ASP A 35 -16.76 -6.20 -16.56
N VAL A 36 -16.59 -6.68 -15.32
CA VAL A 36 -17.58 -6.55 -14.23
C VAL A 36 -17.64 -5.12 -13.72
N ALA A 37 -16.48 -4.50 -13.46
CA ALA A 37 -16.41 -3.10 -13.03
C ALA A 37 -16.97 -2.16 -14.11
N ALA A 38 -16.68 -2.42 -15.39
CA ALA A 38 -17.19 -1.64 -16.50
C ALA A 38 -18.72 -1.70 -16.64
N ALA A 39 -19.38 -2.78 -16.19
CA ALA A 39 -20.83 -2.90 -16.27
C ALA A 39 -21.55 -1.87 -15.39
N GLU A 40 -20.95 -1.55 -14.23
CA GLU A 40 -21.53 -0.71 -13.18
C GLU A 40 -21.11 0.76 -13.29
N HIS A 41 -19.90 1.04 -13.78
CA HIS A 41 -19.36 2.39 -13.81
C HIS A 41 -19.89 3.22 -14.99
N LYS A 42 -20.52 4.35 -14.66
CA LYS A 42 -20.99 5.40 -15.59
C LYS A 42 -19.97 6.54 -15.81
N ARG A 43 -18.75 6.38 -15.29
CA ARG A 43 -17.64 7.34 -15.31
C ARG A 43 -16.32 6.57 -15.43
N PRO A 44 -15.19 7.23 -15.78
CA PRO A 44 -13.90 6.57 -15.72
C PRO A 44 -13.61 6.06 -14.31
N PHE A 45 -12.89 4.95 -14.21
CA PHE A 45 -12.48 4.38 -12.93
C PHE A 45 -11.02 3.96 -12.96
N ILE A 46 -10.42 3.86 -11.79
CA ILE A 46 -9.05 3.38 -11.57
C ILE A 46 -9.09 2.26 -10.54
N ALA A 47 -8.48 1.12 -10.87
CA ALA A 47 -8.18 0.06 -9.92
C ALA A 47 -6.67 0.01 -9.66
N VAL A 48 -6.28 -0.15 -8.41
CA VAL A 48 -4.87 -0.25 -7.99
C VAL A 48 -4.66 -1.61 -7.32
N TYR A 49 -3.65 -2.34 -7.78
CA TYR A 49 -3.22 -3.60 -7.18
C TYR A 49 -1.72 -3.79 -7.29
N THR A 50 -1.22 -4.75 -6.51
CA THR A 50 0.16 -5.22 -6.57
C THR A 50 0.18 -6.54 -7.32
N ASP A 51 1.17 -6.73 -8.17
CA ASP A 51 1.38 -7.92 -8.99
C ASP A 51 2.75 -8.54 -8.64
N ASP A 52 3.38 -9.25 -9.57
CA ASP A 52 4.70 -9.87 -9.42
C ASP A 52 5.71 -9.01 -8.62
N GLY A 53 6.37 -9.66 -7.65
CA GLY A 53 7.43 -9.09 -6.84
C GLY A 53 8.61 -10.04 -6.69
N GLU A 54 9.80 -9.46 -6.59
CA GLU A 54 11.05 -10.17 -6.37
C GLU A 54 11.82 -9.54 -5.21
N SER A 55 12.49 -10.37 -4.42
CA SER A 55 13.36 -9.92 -3.34
C SER A 55 14.55 -10.84 -3.24
N GLN A 56 15.74 -10.27 -3.01
CA GLN A 56 16.93 -11.05 -2.73
C GLN A 56 17.16 -11.10 -1.21
N GLY A 57 16.91 -12.27 -0.61
CA GLY A 57 17.21 -12.50 0.80
C GLY A 57 18.72 -12.59 1.06
N VAL A 58 19.12 -12.25 2.28
CA VAL A 58 20.49 -12.42 2.77
C VAL A 58 20.45 -13.33 4.00
N GLY A 59 21.12 -14.48 3.92
CA GLY A 59 21.04 -15.48 4.99
C GLY A 59 19.62 -16.03 5.12
N ARG A 60 19.00 -15.83 6.29
CA ARG A 60 17.61 -16.22 6.58
C ARG A 60 16.62 -15.05 6.58
N ASP A 61 17.11 -13.85 6.27
CA ASP A 61 16.25 -12.67 6.22
C ASP A 61 15.42 -12.68 4.94
N ILE A 62 14.11 -12.83 5.12
CA ILE A 62 13.10 -12.81 4.06
C ILE A 62 12.20 -11.57 4.13
N LEU A 63 12.39 -10.70 5.12
CA LEU A 63 11.53 -9.54 5.39
C LEU A 63 12.18 -8.21 5.02
N THR A 64 13.50 -8.08 5.23
CA THR A 64 14.22 -6.82 5.01
C THR A 64 14.95 -6.75 3.66
N GLY A 65 14.79 -7.80 2.83
CA GLY A 65 15.44 -7.87 1.52
C GLY A 65 15.09 -6.70 0.60
N ASN A 66 16.09 -6.18 -0.12
CA ASN A 66 15.91 -5.16 -1.15
C ASN A 66 15.15 -5.75 -2.34
N GLY A 67 13.82 -5.66 -2.32
CA GLY A 67 12.95 -6.13 -3.38
C GLY A 67 12.46 -5.04 -4.33
N SER A 68 11.77 -5.48 -5.36
CA SER A 68 10.89 -4.66 -6.17
C SER A 68 9.59 -5.41 -6.43
N PHE A 69 8.52 -4.69 -6.71
CA PHE A 69 7.27 -5.29 -7.17
C PHE A 69 6.60 -4.41 -8.21
N SER A 70 5.67 -4.99 -8.95
CA SER A 70 4.85 -4.28 -9.92
C SER A 70 3.62 -3.67 -9.25
N LEU A 71 3.55 -2.35 -9.19
CA LEU A 71 2.33 -1.61 -8.88
C LEU A 71 1.53 -1.44 -10.17
N ALA A 72 0.41 -2.14 -10.28
CA ALA A 72 -0.47 -2.06 -11.42
C ALA A 72 -1.61 -1.07 -11.15
N ILE A 73 -1.77 -0.14 -12.09
CA ILE A 73 -2.84 0.86 -12.08
C ILE A 73 -3.64 0.66 -13.36
N GLU A 74 -4.82 0.06 -13.23
CA GLU A 74 -5.72 -0.19 -14.34
C GLU A 74 -6.74 0.94 -14.47
N ILE A 75 -6.91 1.43 -15.69
CA ILE A 75 -7.82 2.51 -16.05
C ILE A 75 -8.90 1.92 -16.93
N GLY A 76 -10.15 2.07 -16.51
CA GLY A 76 -11.31 1.62 -17.27
C GLY A 76 -12.13 2.79 -17.82
N VAL A 77 -12.49 2.69 -19.10
CA VAL A 77 -13.38 3.64 -19.76
C VAL A 77 -14.52 2.88 -20.45
N THR A 78 -15.77 3.20 -20.11
CA THR A 78 -16.96 2.49 -20.61
C THR A 78 -17.73 3.31 -21.65
N SER A 79 -18.44 2.65 -22.57
CA SER A 79 -19.35 3.32 -23.51
C SER A 79 -20.55 4.01 -22.85
N LYS A 80 -20.78 3.76 -21.54
CA LYS A 80 -21.85 4.37 -20.74
C LYS A 80 -21.42 5.68 -20.06
N MET A 81 -20.23 6.20 -20.38
CA MET A 81 -19.74 7.44 -19.79
C MET A 81 -20.66 8.62 -20.04
N ARG A 82 -20.84 9.42 -18.99
CA ARG A 82 -21.49 10.73 -19.08
C ARG A 82 -20.49 11.82 -18.74
N TYR A 83 -20.45 12.87 -19.57
CA TYR A 83 -19.65 14.07 -19.36
C TYR A 83 -20.55 15.23 -18.96
N ARG A 84 -20.10 16.09 -18.04
CA ARG A 84 -20.72 17.42 -17.86
C ARG A 84 -20.11 18.38 -18.88
N LEU A 85 -20.95 19.18 -19.52
CA LEU A 85 -20.50 20.31 -20.31
C LEU A 85 -20.44 21.55 -19.41
N ASP A 86 -19.46 22.43 -19.66
CA ASP A 86 -19.25 23.69 -18.92
C ASP A 86 -20.37 24.73 -19.11
N SER A 87 -21.46 24.40 -19.83
CA SER A 87 -22.54 25.33 -20.14
C SER A 87 -23.48 25.66 -18.97
N GLY A 88 -23.20 25.18 -17.75
CA GLY A 88 -23.91 25.58 -16.54
C GLY A 88 -25.35 25.07 -16.41
N GLU A 89 -25.82 24.24 -17.34
CA GLU A 89 -27.04 23.45 -17.14
C GLU A 89 -26.65 22.14 -16.45
N ASP A 90 -27.17 21.93 -15.24
CA ASP A 90 -26.98 20.76 -14.38
C ASP A 90 -27.63 19.48 -14.94
N GLU A 91 -27.69 19.33 -16.26
CA GLU A 91 -28.04 18.08 -16.89
C GLU A 91 -26.76 17.30 -17.16
N LEU A 92 -26.70 16.08 -16.63
CA LEU A 92 -25.85 15.02 -17.15
C LEU A 92 -26.30 14.78 -18.60
N VAL A 93 -25.83 15.59 -19.52
CA VAL A 93 -26.03 15.38 -20.94
C VAL A 93 -25.52 13.96 -21.21
N ASP A 94 -26.31 13.13 -21.89
CA ASP A 94 -25.85 11.90 -22.54
C ASP A 94 -24.89 12.30 -23.68
N ALA A 95 -23.81 13.00 -23.31
CA ALA A 95 -22.89 13.68 -24.19
C ALA A 95 -22.02 12.63 -24.86
N LEU A 96 -22.37 12.38 -26.12
CA LEU A 96 -21.66 11.57 -27.11
C LEU A 96 -21.44 10.12 -26.66
N VAL A 97 -22.05 9.18 -27.39
CA VAL A 97 -21.60 7.77 -27.37
C VAL A 97 -20.08 7.78 -27.53
N PRO A 98 -19.29 7.34 -26.54
CA PRO A 98 -17.85 7.45 -26.58
C PRO A 98 -17.32 6.75 -27.84
N THR A 99 -16.69 7.51 -28.74
CA THR A 99 -15.97 6.94 -29.87
C THR A 99 -14.67 6.31 -29.37
N ASP A 100 -14.09 5.37 -30.13
CA ASP A 100 -12.81 4.77 -29.72
C ASP A 100 -11.70 5.82 -29.58
N ALA A 101 -11.71 6.84 -30.43
CA ALA A 101 -10.77 7.95 -30.36
C ALA A 101 -10.93 8.75 -29.05
N LEU A 102 -12.17 9.02 -28.62
CA LEU A 102 -12.44 9.72 -27.37
C LEU A 102 -12.05 8.85 -26.17
N MET A 103 -12.34 7.55 -26.20
CA MET A 103 -11.97 6.63 -25.12
C MET A 103 -10.44 6.53 -24.96
N GLU A 104 -9.70 6.39 -26.06
CA GLU A 104 -8.23 6.36 -26.03
C GLU A 104 -7.63 7.70 -25.60
N MET A 105 -8.22 8.84 -25.99
CA MET A 105 -7.80 10.15 -25.49
C MET A 105 -7.99 10.24 -23.96
N THR A 106 -9.15 9.84 -23.45
CA THR A 106 -9.44 9.82 -22.01
C THR A 106 -8.46 8.93 -21.25
N LEU A 107 -8.15 7.73 -21.75
CA LEU A 107 -7.14 6.84 -21.17
C LEU A 107 -5.75 7.50 -21.11
N ASN A 108 -5.34 8.21 -22.17
CA ASN A 108 -4.08 8.94 -22.20
C ASN A 108 -4.02 10.08 -21.17
N LEU A 109 -5.12 10.84 -21.04
CA LEU A 109 -5.22 11.95 -20.10
C LEU A 109 -5.16 11.45 -18.65
N ILE A 110 -5.91 10.40 -18.31
CA ILE A 110 -5.87 9.81 -16.97
C ILE A 110 -4.48 9.28 -16.65
N ALA A 111 -3.81 8.59 -17.59
CA ALA A 111 -2.45 8.11 -17.39
C ALA A 111 -1.45 9.26 -17.10
N ARG A 112 -1.62 10.43 -17.73
CA ARG A 112 -0.82 11.62 -17.41
C ARG A 112 -1.17 12.18 -16.03
N GLN A 113 -2.46 12.25 -15.69
CA GLN A 113 -2.92 12.74 -14.40
C GLN A 113 -2.44 11.86 -13.24
N ILE A 114 -2.39 10.54 -13.41
CA ILE A 114 -1.81 9.60 -12.43
C ILE A 114 -0.35 9.99 -12.11
N ALA A 115 0.48 10.17 -13.14
CA ALA A 115 1.88 10.54 -12.94
C ALA A 115 2.03 11.91 -12.23
N ILE A 116 1.18 12.89 -12.56
CA ILE A 116 1.20 14.21 -11.91
C ILE A 116 0.71 14.09 -10.46
N ALA A 117 -0.37 13.35 -10.20
CA ALA A 117 -0.95 13.20 -8.88
C ALA A 117 0.03 12.51 -7.92
N LEU A 118 0.73 11.45 -8.33
CA LEU A 118 1.75 10.80 -7.50
C LEU A 118 2.97 11.71 -7.22
N ALA A 119 3.28 12.62 -8.14
CA ALA A 119 4.35 13.60 -8.01
C ALA A 119 3.95 14.90 -7.29
N ASP A 120 2.68 15.07 -6.92
CA ASP A 120 2.16 16.32 -6.35
C ASP A 120 2.75 16.59 -4.95
N PRO A 121 3.55 17.66 -4.76
CA PRO A 121 4.13 17.99 -3.46
C PRO A 121 3.11 18.54 -2.46
N THR A 122 1.93 18.95 -2.92
CA THR A 122 0.86 19.52 -2.09
C THR A 122 -0.15 18.48 -1.62
N ASN A 123 -0.05 17.24 -2.11
CA ASN A 123 -0.87 16.13 -1.68
C ASN A 123 -0.13 15.28 -0.65
N GLU A 124 -0.61 15.29 0.59
CA GLU A 124 0.00 14.55 1.71
C GLU A 124 0.01 13.02 1.47
N TRP A 125 -0.97 12.48 0.75
CA TRP A 125 -0.96 11.06 0.37
C TRP A 125 0.11 10.75 -0.67
N SER A 126 0.32 11.67 -1.62
CA SER A 126 1.41 11.57 -2.59
C SER A 126 2.77 11.73 -1.92
N ASP A 127 2.85 12.51 -0.84
CA ASP A 127 4.06 12.61 -0.02
C ASP A 127 4.40 11.29 0.67
N LEU A 128 3.42 10.65 1.33
CA LEU A 128 3.61 9.30 1.86
C LEU A 128 4.01 8.31 0.77
N TRP A 129 3.37 8.36 -0.42
CA TRP A 129 3.75 7.52 -1.55
C TRP A 129 5.24 7.67 -1.91
N ARG A 130 5.74 8.90 -2.03
CA ARG A 130 7.17 9.17 -2.35
C ARG A 130 8.13 8.77 -1.22
N ARG A 131 7.64 8.70 0.03
CA ARG A 131 8.44 8.26 1.18
C ARG A 131 8.49 6.73 1.29
N PHE A 132 7.46 6.03 0.84
CA PHE A 132 7.45 4.56 0.74
C PHE A 132 8.11 4.05 -0.55
N VAL A 133 8.05 4.79 -1.65
CA VAL A 133 8.67 4.41 -2.93
C VAL A 133 10.06 5.03 -3.02
N THR A 134 11.08 4.23 -2.73
CA THR A 134 12.48 4.68 -2.72
C THR A 134 13.06 4.82 -4.13
N LYS A 135 12.54 4.05 -5.08
CA LYS A 135 12.91 4.13 -6.50
C LYS A 135 11.76 3.63 -7.39
N VAL A 136 11.55 4.35 -8.48
CA VAL A 136 10.71 3.91 -9.60
C VAL A 136 11.60 3.29 -10.67
N GLY A 137 11.35 2.03 -11.00
CA GLY A 137 12.01 1.30 -12.07
C GLY A 137 11.31 1.49 -13.41
N ARG A 138 11.12 0.39 -14.13
CA ARG A 138 10.44 0.41 -15.42
C ARG A 138 8.96 0.75 -15.28
N VAL A 139 8.47 1.62 -16.16
CA VAL A 139 7.04 1.89 -16.33
C VAL A 139 6.57 1.30 -17.67
N ARG A 140 5.66 0.33 -17.64
CA ARG A 140 5.03 -0.26 -18.83
C ARG A 140 3.58 0.17 -18.92
N LYS A 141 3.09 0.31 -20.15
CA LYS A 141 1.68 0.54 -20.44
C LYS A 141 1.18 -0.56 -21.36
N ARG A 142 0.13 -1.26 -20.96
CA ARG A 142 -0.52 -2.31 -21.73
C ARG A 142 -1.97 -1.95 -21.99
N ARG A 143 -2.47 -2.34 -23.16
CA ARG A 143 -3.89 -2.22 -23.45
C ARG A 143 -4.63 -3.30 -22.66
N GLY A 144 -5.64 -2.90 -21.88
CA GLY A 144 -6.61 -3.82 -21.33
C GLY A 144 -7.58 -4.22 -22.45
N ALA A 145 -7.72 -5.52 -22.69
CA ALA A 145 -8.61 -6.04 -23.72
C ALA A 145 -9.92 -6.53 -23.08
N SER A 146 -11.04 -6.25 -23.74
CA SER A 146 -12.32 -6.89 -23.44
C SER A 146 -12.28 -8.36 -23.87
N ALA A 147 -12.52 -9.27 -22.92
CA ALA A 147 -12.80 -10.66 -23.24
C ALA A 147 -14.26 -10.87 -23.64
N ASP A 148 -15.16 -9.96 -23.22
CA ASP A 148 -16.61 -10.17 -23.26
C ASP A 148 -17.33 -9.28 -24.30
N LYS A 149 -18.03 -9.92 -25.25
CA LYS A 149 -18.61 -9.27 -26.44
C LYS A 149 -19.80 -8.35 -26.15
N LEU A 150 -20.33 -8.38 -24.93
CA LEU A 150 -21.58 -7.70 -24.57
C LEU A 150 -21.39 -6.26 -24.07
N LEU A 151 -20.18 -5.89 -23.64
CA LEU A 151 -19.89 -4.54 -23.15
C LEU A 151 -18.67 -3.93 -23.85
N ARG A 152 -18.88 -2.79 -24.54
CA ARG A 152 -17.80 -2.01 -25.14
C ARG A 152 -17.13 -1.15 -24.06
N PHE A 153 -15.90 -1.50 -23.71
CA PHE A 153 -15.02 -0.69 -22.87
C PHE A 153 -13.61 -0.63 -23.47
N ALA A 154 -12.84 0.37 -23.05
CA ALA A 154 -11.43 0.50 -23.31
C ALA A 154 -10.67 0.46 -21.99
N GLY A 155 -9.74 -0.48 -21.85
CA GLY A 155 -8.90 -0.64 -20.66
C GLY A 155 -7.45 -0.22 -20.94
N ARG A 156 -6.76 0.27 -19.92
CA ARG A 156 -5.31 0.45 -19.95
C ARG A 156 -4.69 0.17 -18.61
N GLN A 157 -3.69 -0.69 -18.59
CA GLN A 157 -2.89 -0.97 -17.41
C GLN A 157 -1.58 -0.18 -17.49
N MET A 158 -1.24 0.54 -16.43
CA MET A 158 0.06 1.13 -16.18
C MET A 158 0.75 0.32 -15.08
N GLU A 159 1.78 -0.43 -15.44
CA GLU A 159 2.61 -1.19 -14.50
C GLU A 159 3.85 -0.35 -14.15
N ILE A 160 4.05 -0.09 -12.86
CA ILE A 160 5.20 0.64 -12.33
C ILE A 160 6.00 -0.34 -11.49
N GLU A 161 7.24 -0.63 -11.89
CA GLU A 161 8.19 -1.30 -11.03
C GLU A 161 8.56 -0.35 -9.88
N VAL A 162 8.29 -0.78 -8.65
CA VAL A 162 8.46 -0.01 -7.43
C VAL A 162 9.45 -0.72 -6.53
N HIS A 163 10.45 0.01 -6.06
CA HIS A 163 11.28 -0.41 -4.94
C HIS A 163 10.71 0.22 -3.66
N PRO A 164 10.20 -0.58 -2.71
CA PRO A 164 9.66 -0.07 -1.47
C PRO A 164 10.76 0.32 -0.48
N LEU A 165 10.37 1.10 0.53
CA LEU A 165 11.06 1.18 1.81
C LEU A 165 11.02 -0.22 2.47
N ALA A 166 11.99 -0.52 3.32
CA ALA A 166 11.93 -1.74 4.13
C ALA A 166 10.71 -1.76 5.05
N ASP A 167 10.17 -2.97 5.26
CA ASP A 167 9.12 -3.20 6.24
C ASP A 167 9.58 -2.80 7.65
N PRO A 168 8.65 -2.39 8.52
CA PRO A 168 8.99 -2.01 9.88
C PRO A 168 9.41 -3.26 10.66
N PRO A 169 10.35 -3.14 11.61
CA PRO A 169 10.73 -4.27 12.45
C PRO A 169 9.53 -4.77 13.26
N PHE A 170 9.31 -6.08 13.24
CA PHE A 170 8.26 -6.73 14.03
C PHE A 170 8.47 -6.52 15.54
N GLY A 171 7.39 -6.39 16.30
CA GLY A 171 7.42 -6.30 17.77
C GLY A 171 7.85 -4.94 18.32
N LYS A 172 8.04 -3.93 17.47
CA LYS A 172 8.40 -2.56 17.89
C LYS A 172 7.24 -1.61 17.60
N ALA A 173 7.15 -0.54 18.38
CA ALA A 173 6.19 0.52 18.10
C ALA A 173 6.46 1.13 16.70
N PRO A 174 5.41 1.43 15.90
CA PRO A 174 5.58 2.09 14.61
C PRO A 174 6.31 3.44 14.77
N ALA A 175 7.26 3.70 13.88
CA ALA A 175 8.07 4.92 13.88
C ALA A 175 8.23 5.48 12.46
N GLY A 176 8.65 6.74 12.36
CA GLY A 176 8.89 7.41 11.07
C GLY A 176 7.67 7.37 10.16
N VAL A 177 7.89 7.02 8.88
CA VAL A 177 6.81 7.00 7.87
C VAL A 177 5.67 6.03 8.22
N TRP A 178 5.94 4.96 8.97
CA TRP A 178 4.92 4.01 9.41
C TRP A 178 3.99 4.62 10.46
N ALA A 179 4.54 5.41 11.38
CA ALA A 179 3.73 6.16 12.34
C ALA A 179 2.87 7.22 11.62
N ASP A 180 3.47 7.94 10.67
CA ASP A 180 2.76 8.96 9.87
C ASP A 180 1.64 8.34 9.05
N LEU A 181 1.88 7.18 8.42
CA LEU A 181 0.86 6.44 7.68
C LEU A 181 -0.32 6.06 8.58
N LEU A 182 -0.06 5.43 9.73
CA LEU A 182 -1.12 5.01 10.64
C LEU A 182 -1.93 6.20 11.14
N ALA A 183 -1.26 7.29 11.53
CA ALA A 183 -1.94 8.52 11.93
C ALA A 183 -2.79 9.09 10.80
N LYS A 184 -2.30 9.06 9.55
CA LYS A 184 -3.03 9.53 8.38
C LYS A 184 -4.25 8.67 8.07
N ILE A 185 -4.14 7.34 8.18
CA ILE A 185 -5.26 6.41 8.02
C ILE A 185 -6.31 6.67 9.10
N GLU A 186 -5.92 6.81 10.36
CA GLU A 186 -6.83 7.04 11.50
C GLU A 186 -7.61 8.36 11.41
N GLN A 187 -7.07 9.34 10.68
CA GLN A 187 -7.68 10.66 10.44
C GLN A 187 -8.48 10.74 9.13
N ASP A 188 -8.55 9.67 8.35
CA ASP A 188 -9.25 9.70 7.08
C ASP A 188 -10.77 9.90 7.26
N ALA A 189 -11.39 10.61 6.32
CA ALA A 189 -12.81 10.90 6.35
C ALA A 189 -13.67 9.62 6.22
N ASP A 190 -13.16 8.60 5.53
CA ASP A 190 -13.82 7.32 5.34
C ASP A 190 -13.68 6.42 6.59
N PRO A 191 -14.78 6.10 7.30
CA PRO A 191 -14.76 5.23 8.47
C PRO A 191 -14.26 3.81 8.17
N ASP A 192 -14.48 3.28 6.97
CA ASP A 192 -14.04 1.93 6.63
C ASP A 192 -12.54 1.90 6.34
N PHE A 193 -12.01 2.94 5.69
CA PHE A 193 -10.57 3.10 5.53
C PHE A 193 -9.85 3.24 6.87
N ARG A 194 -10.42 3.99 7.84
CA ARG A 194 -9.86 4.13 9.19
C ARG A 194 -9.66 2.79 9.90
N LYS A 195 -10.54 1.80 9.66
CA LYS A 195 -10.43 0.47 10.28
C LYS A 195 -9.19 -0.29 9.85
N LEU A 196 -8.55 0.05 8.73
CA LEU A 196 -7.34 -0.59 8.23
C LEU A 196 -6.12 -0.31 9.12
N ALA A 197 -6.12 0.76 9.92
CA ALA A 197 -5.00 1.08 10.81
C ALA A 197 -4.76 -0.02 11.86
N VAL A 198 -5.82 -0.65 12.36
CA VAL A 198 -5.74 -1.68 13.41
C VAL A 198 -4.99 -2.94 12.94
N PRO A 199 -5.40 -3.63 11.85
CA PRO A 199 -4.67 -4.81 11.38
C PRO A 199 -3.24 -4.49 10.95
N ILE A 200 -2.97 -3.32 10.35
CA ILE A 200 -1.61 -2.89 10.02
C ILE A 200 -0.78 -2.75 11.30
N ARG A 201 -1.29 -2.04 12.31
CA ARG A 201 -0.59 -1.85 13.59
C ARG A 201 -0.30 -3.19 14.28
N ARG A 202 -1.26 -4.12 14.26
CA ARG A 202 -1.10 -5.48 14.82
C ARG A 202 -0.03 -6.28 14.08
N ALA A 203 0.05 -6.16 12.76
CA ALA A 203 1.09 -6.81 11.98
C ALA A 203 2.50 -6.25 12.29
N ILE A 204 2.59 -5.00 12.75
CA ILE A 204 3.87 -4.40 13.17
C ILE A 204 4.24 -4.80 14.60
N VAL A 205 3.30 -4.69 15.55
CA VAL A 205 3.60 -4.81 17.01
C VAL A 205 3.40 -6.22 17.55
N GLY A 206 2.54 -7.04 16.92
CA GLY A 206 1.99 -8.25 17.51
C GLY A 206 0.70 -7.99 18.31
N ASP A 207 -0.14 -9.01 18.45
CA ASP A 207 -1.34 -8.97 19.30
C ASP A 207 -1.62 -10.35 19.93
N PRO A 208 -1.35 -10.56 21.23
CA PRO A 208 -0.71 -9.60 22.14
C PRO A 208 0.77 -9.35 21.75
N PRO A 209 1.41 -8.27 22.25
CA PRO A 209 2.84 -8.07 22.05
C PRO A 209 3.65 -9.24 22.64
N GLU A 210 4.60 -9.75 21.88
CA GLU A 210 5.50 -10.82 22.32
C GLU A 210 6.63 -10.27 23.19
N PRO A 211 7.21 -11.09 24.11
CA PRO A 211 8.40 -10.70 24.83
C PRO A 211 9.58 -10.48 23.88
N SER A 212 10.53 -9.63 24.26
CA SER A 212 11.63 -9.19 23.39
C SER A 212 12.46 -10.35 22.83
N TRP A 213 12.66 -11.42 23.61
CA TRP A 213 13.43 -12.58 23.16
C TRP A 213 12.76 -13.33 22.00
N ARG A 214 11.43 -13.43 21.97
CA ARG A 214 10.69 -14.03 20.84
C ARG A 214 10.69 -13.13 19.63
N ILE A 215 10.63 -11.82 19.86
CA ILE A 215 10.77 -10.83 18.78
C ILE A 215 12.15 -10.99 18.14
N ASP A 216 13.21 -10.99 18.93
CA ASP A 216 14.59 -11.09 18.45
C ASP A 216 14.84 -12.44 17.76
N GLN A 217 14.37 -13.55 18.35
CA GLN A 217 14.42 -14.88 17.75
C GLN A 217 13.72 -14.92 16.37
N SER A 218 12.54 -14.31 16.27
CA SER A 218 11.74 -14.28 15.03
C SER A 218 12.37 -13.40 13.96
N GLN A 219 12.88 -12.24 14.34
CA GLN A 219 13.55 -11.32 13.41
C GLN A 219 14.83 -11.93 12.81
N MET A 220 15.56 -12.74 13.59
CA MET A 220 16.78 -13.41 13.15
C MET A 220 16.53 -14.79 12.52
N ALA A 221 15.28 -15.27 12.51
CA ALA A 221 14.90 -16.61 12.06
C ALA A 221 15.74 -17.73 12.70
N LEU A 222 15.91 -17.66 14.03
CA LEU A 222 16.69 -18.63 14.81
C LEU A 222 15.83 -19.80 15.26
N SER A 223 16.41 -21.00 15.25
CA SER A 223 15.81 -22.15 15.92
C SER A 223 15.84 -21.98 17.44
N GLY A 224 15.10 -22.81 18.18
CA GLY A 224 15.14 -22.81 19.65
C GLY A 224 16.55 -23.06 20.20
N ASP A 225 17.27 -24.01 19.60
CA ASP A 225 18.62 -24.37 20.02
C ASP A 225 19.62 -23.23 19.74
N GLU A 226 19.50 -22.57 18.58
CA GLU A 226 20.35 -21.43 18.23
C GLU A 226 20.09 -20.23 19.15
N ALA A 227 18.82 -19.90 19.40
CA ALA A 227 18.46 -18.81 20.30
C ALA A 227 18.94 -19.07 21.73
N THR A 228 18.87 -20.33 22.19
CA THR A 228 19.40 -20.74 23.50
C THR A 228 20.92 -20.67 23.54
N ALA A 229 21.60 -21.17 22.50
CA ALA A 229 23.07 -21.10 22.41
C ALA A 229 23.59 -19.65 22.34
N MET A 230 22.80 -18.74 21.78
CA MET A 230 23.10 -17.31 21.69
C MET A 230 22.66 -16.52 22.95
N LEU A 231 22.08 -17.18 23.95
CA LEU A 231 21.56 -16.55 25.18
C LEU A 231 20.49 -15.49 24.90
N ILE A 232 19.68 -15.71 23.86
CA ILE A 232 18.51 -14.89 23.53
C ILE A 232 17.30 -15.34 24.36
N THR A 233 17.12 -16.65 24.55
CA THR A 233 16.02 -17.19 25.36
C THR A 233 16.25 -16.97 26.85
N PRO A 234 15.17 -16.90 27.67
CA PRO A 234 15.29 -16.82 29.12
C PRO A 234 16.09 -18.00 29.69
N ALA A 235 16.78 -17.76 30.81
CA ALA A 235 17.45 -18.84 31.53
C ALA A 235 16.42 -19.87 32.03
N GLU A 236 16.85 -21.13 32.10
CA GLU A 236 16.00 -22.24 32.53
C GLU A 236 15.36 -21.95 33.90
N GLY A 237 14.02 -21.99 33.96
CA GLY A 237 13.24 -21.69 35.17
C GLY A 237 12.68 -20.27 35.26
N LEU A 238 13.02 -19.37 34.34
CA LEU A 238 12.37 -18.06 34.20
C LEU A 238 11.18 -18.15 33.23
N GLY A 239 10.04 -17.58 33.61
CA GLY A 239 8.83 -17.49 32.80
C GLY A 239 8.82 -16.28 31.85
N ASP A 240 7.79 -16.19 31.01
CA ASP A 240 7.62 -15.11 30.02
C ASP A 240 7.49 -13.70 30.66
N ASP A 241 7.12 -13.64 31.94
CA ASP A 241 6.94 -12.40 32.72
C ASP A 241 8.22 -11.94 33.46
N ASP A 242 9.30 -12.74 33.43
CA ASP A 242 10.53 -12.41 34.14
C ASP A 242 11.38 -11.41 33.34
N VAL A 243 11.56 -10.22 33.93
CA VAL A 243 12.30 -9.10 33.31
C VAL A 243 13.78 -9.13 33.66
N ALA A 244 14.64 -8.89 32.66
CA ALA A 244 16.06 -8.69 32.88
C ALA A 244 16.32 -7.46 33.78
N LEU A 245 17.17 -7.64 34.79
CA LEU A 245 17.58 -6.54 35.68
C LEU A 245 18.33 -5.47 34.87
N ALA A 246 17.73 -4.28 34.75
CA ALA A 246 18.30 -3.15 34.01
C ALA A 246 19.52 -2.51 34.71
N GLY A 247 19.77 -2.86 35.98
CA GLY A 247 20.91 -2.41 36.75
C GLY A 247 20.74 -2.69 38.24
N VAL A 248 21.86 -2.92 38.94
CA VAL A 248 21.90 -3.02 40.40
C VAL A 248 22.59 -1.78 40.93
N VAL A 249 21.85 -0.95 41.67
CA VAL A 249 22.46 0.16 42.43
C VAL A 249 22.92 -0.41 43.76
N LEU A 250 24.24 -0.60 43.90
CA LEU A 250 24.84 -0.92 45.19
C LEU A 250 24.89 0.37 46.00
N ALA A 251 24.14 0.42 47.11
CA ALA A 251 24.27 1.52 48.06
C ALA A 251 25.70 1.51 48.62
N GLU A 252 26.43 2.62 48.47
CA GLU A 252 27.70 2.80 49.18
C GLU A 252 27.41 2.72 50.67
N GLY A 253 27.90 1.66 51.30
CA GLY A 253 27.78 1.48 52.74
C GLY A 253 28.39 2.69 53.44
N GLY A 254 27.57 3.41 54.20
CA GLY A 254 28.03 4.43 55.13
C GLY A 254 28.95 3.79 56.17
N GLY A 255 30.25 3.81 55.88
CA GLY A 255 31.30 3.59 56.86
C GLY A 255 31.65 4.92 57.49
N GLY A 256 31.33 5.05 58.78
CA GLY A 256 31.69 6.20 59.62
C GLY A 256 33.14 6.23 60.06
#